data_AF-A0A9Q0N6V8-F1
#
_entry.id   AF-A0A9Q0N6V8-F1
#
_cell.length_a   1.000
_cell.length_b   1.000
_cell.length_c   1.000
_cell.angle_alpha   90.00
_cell.angle_beta   90.00
_cell.angle_gamma   90.00
#
_symmetry.space_group_name_H-M   'P 1'
#
loop_
_entity.id
_entity.type
_entity.pdbx_description
1 polymer ?
#
loop_
_entity_poly.entity_id
_entity_poly.type
_entity_poly.pdbx_seq_one_letter_code
_entity_poly.pdbx_strand_id
1 'polypeptide(L)'
;MLLKSIMCLFILGFVCSAYGAQYHTQSYQHPDYPGQCYDKEINEPVPVGKTSSNRMGCKWQECQPDFSFAVSSCAPVGEPKGCKATEPDFSKEYPKCCPQLICS
;
A
#
# COMPACT_ATOMS: atom_id res chain seq x y z
N MET A 1 2.85 -1.76 -40.64
CA MET A 1 3.68 -0.80 -39.86
C MET A 1 2.82 -0.01 -38.86
N LEU A 2 1.60 0.41 -39.21
CA LEU A 2 0.65 1.09 -38.32
C LEU A 2 0.35 0.32 -37.00
N LEU A 3 0.13 -1.00 -37.07
CA LEU A 3 -0.21 -1.83 -35.90
C LEU A 3 0.92 -1.91 -34.84
N LYS A 4 2.18 -1.95 -35.29
CA LYS A 4 3.36 -1.93 -34.40
C LYS A 4 3.53 -0.58 -33.71
N SER A 5 3.17 0.50 -34.40
CA SER A 5 3.24 1.86 -33.86
C SER A 5 2.13 2.13 -32.83
N ILE A 6 0.92 1.58 -33.04
CA ILE A 6 -0.19 1.62 -32.07
C ILE A 6 0.16 0.82 -30.81
N MET A 7 0.77 -0.36 -30.95
CA MET A 7 1.16 -1.20 -29.80
C MET A 7 2.21 -0.52 -28.89
N CYS A 8 3.16 0.23 -29.45
CA CYS A 8 4.12 1.00 -28.65
C CYS A 8 3.48 2.19 -27.90
N LEU A 9 2.46 2.83 -28.47
CA LEU A 9 1.75 3.96 -27.85
C LEU A 9 0.92 3.55 -26.63
N PHE A 10 0.40 2.32 -26.59
CA PHE A 10 -0.31 1.80 -25.41
C PHE A 10 0.62 1.47 -24.22
N ILE A 11 1.87 1.07 -24.49
CA ILE A 11 2.83 0.69 -23.45
C ILE A 11 3.34 1.92 -22.66
N LEU A 12 3.33 3.10 -23.29
CA LEU A 12 3.77 4.36 -22.69
C LEU A 12 2.69 5.10 -21.87
N GLY A 13 1.43 4.67 -21.93
CA GLY A 13 0.28 5.46 -21.48
C GLY A 13 -0.26 5.19 -20.08
N PHE A 14 0.26 4.22 -19.33
CA PHE A 14 -0.39 3.79 -18.09
C PHE A 14 0.58 3.61 -16.92
N VAL A 15 1.27 4.69 -16.55
CA VAL A 15 1.94 4.75 -15.25
C VAL A 15 1.09 5.65 -14.34
N CYS A 16 0.03 5.07 -13.77
CA CYS A 16 -0.74 5.72 -12.71
C CYS A 16 0.04 5.55 -11.40
N SER A 17 1.02 6.42 -11.17
CA SER A 17 1.83 6.40 -9.95
C SER A 17 1.00 6.88 -8.76
N ALA A 18 0.58 5.97 -7.89
CA ALA A 18 0.14 6.33 -6.55
C ALA A 18 1.40 6.61 -5.71
N TYR A 19 1.55 7.81 -5.18
CA TYR A 19 2.64 8.15 -4.27
C TYR A 19 2.40 7.46 -2.92
N GLY A 20 3.21 6.45 -2.61
CA GLY A 20 3.16 5.71 -1.35
C GLY A 20 4.56 5.47 -0.81
N ALA A 21 4.67 5.30 0.52
CA ALA A 21 5.90 4.83 1.14
C ALA A 21 5.96 3.29 1.04
N GLN A 22 7.10 2.77 0.58
CA GLN A 22 7.35 1.33 0.52
C GLN A 22 8.49 0.95 1.46
N TYR A 23 8.28 -0.06 2.30
CA TYR A 23 9.28 -0.53 3.25
C TYR A 23 9.08 -2.01 3.60
N HIS A 24 10.13 -2.65 4.11
CA HIS A 24 10.06 -4.01 4.66
C HIS A 24 10.09 -3.95 6.19
N THR A 25 9.27 -4.78 6.83
CA THR A 25 9.24 -4.91 8.29
C THR A 25 9.10 -6.36 8.70
N GLN A 26 9.64 -6.73 9.85
CA GLN A 26 9.46 -8.08 10.38
C GLN A 26 8.00 -8.31 10.74
N SER A 27 7.44 -9.45 10.29
CA SER A 27 6.15 -9.88 10.79
C SER A 27 6.28 -10.43 12.21
N TYR A 28 5.25 -10.25 13.01
CA TYR A 28 5.07 -11.08 14.19
C TYR A 28 4.93 -12.55 13.79
N GLN A 29 5.58 -13.43 14.54
CA GLN A 29 5.46 -14.88 14.38
C GLN A 29 4.44 -15.37 15.40
N HIS A 30 3.24 -15.74 14.92
CA HIS A 30 2.17 -16.23 15.79
C HIS A 30 2.30 -17.75 15.98
N PRO A 31 2.29 -18.27 17.23
CA PRO A 31 2.47 -19.71 17.50
C PRO A 31 1.49 -20.61 16.75
N ASP A 32 0.23 -20.19 16.62
CA ASP A 32 -0.83 -20.96 15.97
C ASP A 32 -0.77 -20.93 14.43
N TYR A 33 0.04 -20.02 13.85
CA TYR A 33 0.16 -19.84 12.40
C TYR A 33 1.64 -19.94 11.97
N PRO A 34 2.30 -21.08 12.20
CA PRO A 34 3.70 -21.25 11.82
C PRO A 34 3.88 -21.14 10.31
N GLY A 35 4.96 -20.51 9.88
CA GLY A 35 5.29 -20.33 8.46
C GLY A 35 4.39 -19.34 7.72
N GLN A 36 3.76 -18.42 8.45
CA GLN A 36 2.95 -17.34 7.88
C GLN A 36 3.35 -16.02 8.53
N CYS A 37 3.12 -14.93 7.81
CA CYS A 37 3.11 -13.62 8.45
C CYS A 37 1.81 -13.46 9.25
N TYR A 38 1.79 -12.56 10.21
CA TYR A 38 0.64 -12.30 11.07
C TYR A 38 0.48 -10.78 11.24
N ASP A 39 -0.62 -10.24 10.73
CA ASP A 39 -0.97 -8.84 10.95
C ASP A 39 -1.71 -8.69 12.28
N LYS A 40 -1.03 -8.11 13.26
CA LYS A 40 -1.58 -7.84 14.60
C LYS A 40 -2.69 -6.80 14.61
N GLU A 41 -2.72 -5.90 13.64
CA GLU A 41 -3.70 -4.81 13.65
C GLU A 41 -5.09 -5.32 13.29
N ILE A 42 -5.18 -6.33 12.42
CA ILE A 42 -6.44 -6.99 12.05
C ILE A 42 -6.61 -8.39 12.64
N ASN A 43 -5.59 -8.90 13.34
CA ASN A 43 -5.53 -10.25 13.95
C ASN A 43 -5.68 -11.39 12.93
N GLU A 44 -5.03 -11.27 11.78
CA GLU A 44 -5.14 -12.27 10.70
C GLU A 44 -3.77 -12.81 10.27
N PRO A 45 -3.66 -14.12 10.00
CA PRO A 45 -2.51 -14.67 9.32
C PRO A 45 -2.54 -14.31 7.82
N VAL A 46 -1.37 -14.04 7.26
CA VAL A 46 -1.17 -13.77 5.84
C VAL A 46 -0.19 -14.81 5.30
N PRO A 47 -0.66 -15.75 4.44
CA PRO A 47 0.21 -16.75 3.85
C PRO A 47 1.31 -16.12 2.99
N VAL A 48 2.45 -16.81 2.87
CA VAL A 48 3.55 -16.38 1.99
C VAL A 48 3.05 -16.16 0.55
N GLY A 49 3.46 -15.05 -0.07
CA GLY A 49 3.03 -14.61 -1.40
C GLY A 49 1.59 -14.10 -1.46
N LYS A 50 0.90 -13.98 -0.32
CA LYS A 50 -0.42 -13.36 -0.21
C LYS A 50 -0.33 -11.98 0.39
N THR A 51 -1.37 -11.23 0.12
CA THR A 51 -1.45 -9.81 0.45
C THR A 51 -2.62 -9.57 1.37
N SER A 52 -2.47 -8.59 2.25
CA SER A 52 -3.52 -8.15 3.15
C SER A 52 -3.71 -6.65 3.02
N SER A 53 -4.98 -6.24 2.99
CA SER A 53 -5.39 -4.84 3.06
C SER A 53 -5.74 -4.54 4.51
N ASN A 54 -5.00 -3.62 5.10
CA ASN A 54 -5.31 -3.14 6.43
C ASN A 54 -5.93 -1.74 6.31
N ARG A 55 -7.26 -1.69 6.49
CA ARG A 55 -8.02 -0.45 6.39
C ARG A 55 -7.68 0.52 7.51
N MET A 56 -7.47 0.05 8.74
CA MET A 56 -7.13 0.93 9.88
C MET A 56 -5.77 1.60 9.71
N GLY A 57 -4.79 0.91 9.13
CA GLY A 57 -3.47 1.46 8.83
C GLY A 57 -3.37 2.18 7.48
N CYS A 58 -4.46 2.20 6.69
CA CYS A 58 -4.48 2.62 5.29
C CYS A 58 -3.23 2.15 4.52
N LYS A 59 -3.01 0.84 4.54
CA LYS A 59 -1.82 0.21 3.97
C LYS A 59 -2.17 -1.10 3.29
N TRP A 60 -1.29 -1.51 2.39
CA TRP A 60 -1.28 -2.81 1.76
C TRP A 60 0.02 -3.51 2.10
N GLN A 61 -0.01 -4.80 2.41
CA GLN A 61 1.20 -5.55 2.73
C GLN A 61 1.19 -6.92 2.09
N GLU A 62 2.36 -7.40 1.71
CA GLU A 62 2.59 -8.73 1.15
C GLU A 62 3.51 -9.53 2.08
N CYS A 63 3.11 -10.76 2.41
CA CYS A 63 3.97 -11.67 3.16
C CYS A 63 5.05 -12.25 2.26
N GLN A 64 6.30 -11.96 2.56
CA GLN A 64 7.47 -12.39 1.80
C GLN A 64 7.95 -13.78 2.23
N PRO A 65 8.78 -14.47 1.42
CA PRO A 65 9.28 -15.82 1.75
C PRO A 65 10.10 -15.93 3.02
N ASP A 66 10.68 -14.83 3.49
CA ASP A 66 11.42 -14.74 4.77
C ASP A 66 10.51 -14.43 5.97
N PHE A 67 9.19 -14.49 5.78
CA PHE A 67 8.16 -14.14 6.75
C PHE A 67 8.23 -12.68 7.22
N SER A 68 8.77 -11.78 6.39
CA SER A 68 8.64 -10.33 6.55
C SER A 68 7.43 -9.80 5.78
N PHE A 69 6.95 -8.60 6.13
CA PHE A 69 5.99 -7.87 5.33
C PHE A 69 6.70 -6.85 4.43
N ALA A 70 6.43 -6.91 3.13
CA ALA A 70 6.65 -5.79 2.23
C ALA A 70 5.40 -4.90 2.27
N VAL A 71 5.52 -3.67 2.78
CA VAL A 71 4.41 -2.77 3.06
C VAL A 71 4.41 -1.59 2.10
N SER A 72 3.23 -1.23 1.60
CA SER A 72 2.93 0.03 0.92
C SER A 72 1.93 0.82 1.76
N SER A 73 2.31 2.01 2.20
CA SER A 73 1.45 2.91 3.00
C SER A 73 1.38 4.30 2.37
N CYS A 74 0.49 5.15 2.90
CA CYS A 74 0.46 6.56 2.49
C CYS A 74 1.83 7.23 2.71
N ALA A 75 2.21 8.10 1.79
CA ALA A 75 3.37 8.96 1.98
C ALA A 75 3.10 9.96 3.12
N PRO A 76 4.10 10.33 3.93
CA PRO A 76 3.97 11.44 4.86
C PRO A 76 3.61 12.72 4.11
N VAL A 77 2.53 13.38 4.51
CA VAL A 77 2.10 14.65 3.95
C VAL A 77 2.51 15.77 4.90
N GLY A 78 3.39 16.67 4.44
CA GLY A 78 3.70 17.89 5.18
C GLY A 78 2.60 18.94 4.99
N GLU A 79 2.38 19.78 6.00
CA GLU A 79 1.39 20.87 5.98
C GLU A 79 2.10 22.24 5.83
N PRO A 80 2.45 22.68 4.62
CA PRO A 80 2.99 24.03 4.42
C PRO A 80 1.95 25.11 4.76
N LYS A 81 2.42 26.35 4.96
CA LYS A 81 1.54 27.48 5.30
C LYS A 81 0.42 27.64 4.26
N GLY A 82 -0.83 27.65 4.74
CA GLY A 82 -2.02 27.76 3.88
C GLY A 82 -2.54 26.42 3.35
N CYS A 83 -1.94 25.30 3.74
CA CYS A 83 -2.42 23.96 3.40
C CYS A 83 -2.67 23.11 4.65
N LYS A 84 -3.57 22.14 4.54
CA LYS A 84 -3.88 21.14 5.58
C LYS A 84 -4.05 19.76 4.95
N ALA A 85 -3.56 18.73 5.63
CA ALA A 85 -3.85 17.35 5.27
C ALA A 85 -5.26 16.97 5.74
N THR A 86 -6.00 16.23 4.93
CA THR A 86 -7.24 15.59 5.38
C THR A 86 -6.92 14.41 6.28
N GLU A 87 -7.86 14.05 7.15
CA GLU A 87 -7.79 12.76 7.84
C GLU A 87 -7.86 11.59 6.84
N PRO A 88 -7.28 10.42 7.17
CA PRO A 88 -7.47 9.20 6.40
C PRO A 88 -8.95 8.78 6.34
N ASP A 89 -9.41 8.33 5.17
CA ASP A 89 -10.77 7.81 4.99
C ASP A 89 -10.76 6.28 5.04
N PHE A 90 -10.81 5.70 6.24
CA PHE A 90 -10.77 4.25 6.47
C PHE A 90 -11.98 3.49 5.91
N SER A 91 -13.00 4.18 5.38
CA SER A 91 -14.06 3.52 4.60
C SER A 91 -13.58 3.03 3.23
N LYS A 92 -12.43 3.53 2.77
CA LYS A 92 -11.81 3.18 1.49
C LYS A 92 -10.56 2.31 1.71
N GLU A 93 -10.20 1.56 0.68
CA GLU A 93 -8.96 0.78 0.68
C GLU A 93 -7.78 1.63 0.21
N TYR A 94 -6.57 1.27 0.65
CA TYR A 94 -5.34 1.87 0.13
C TYR A 94 -5.29 1.74 -1.41
N PRO A 95 -4.89 2.78 -2.15
CA PRO A 95 -4.41 4.10 -1.70
C PRO A 95 -5.51 5.17 -1.51
N LYS A 96 -6.78 4.83 -1.72
CA LYS A 96 -7.89 5.80 -1.70
C LYS A 96 -8.25 6.32 -0.32
N CYS A 97 -7.80 5.65 0.74
CA CYS A 97 -7.94 6.13 2.12
C CYS A 97 -6.86 7.15 2.52
N CYS A 98 -5.86 7.44 1.68
CA CYS A 98 -4.76 8.31 2.07
C CYS A 98 -5.17 9.79 2.22
N PRO A 99 -4.60 10.50 3.21
CA PRO A 99 -4.70 11.95 3.35
C PRO A 99 -4.43 12.70 2.05
N GLN A 100 -5.21 13.75 1.80
CA GLN A 100 -5.03 14.68 0.70
C GLN A 100 -4.60 16.04 1.24
N LEU A 101 -3.68 16.72 0.55
CA LEU A 101 -3.30 18.08 0.91
C LEU A 101 -4.26 19.07 0.26
N ILE A 102 -4.98 19.84 1.08
CA ILE A 102 -5.91 20.89 0.65
C ILE A 102 -5.29 22.25 0.97
N CYS A 103 -5.14 23.11 -0.03
CA CYS A 103 -4.61 24.46 0.13
C CYS A 103 -5.68 25.51 -0.17
N SER A 104 -5.69 26.60 0.60
CA SER A 104 -6.59 27.75 0.48
C SER A 104 -5.91 28.96 -0.16
#